data_AF-Q3B706-F1
#
_entry.id   AF-Q3B706-F1
#
_cell.length_a   1.000
_cell.length_b   1.000
_cell.length_c   1.000
_cell.angle_alpha   90.00
_cell.angle_beta   90.00
_cell.angle_gamma   90.00
#
_symmetry.space_group_name_H-M   'P 1'
#
loop_
_entity.id
_entity.type
_entity.pdbx_description
1 polymer ?
#
loop_
_entity_poly.entity_id
_entity_poly.type
_entity_poly.pdbx_seq_one_letter_code
_entity_poly.pdbx_strand_id
1 'polypeptide(L)'
;MADDERKRLEDEKKRKQAETDRKRAEVRARLEEASKAKKAKKGFMTPDRKKKLRLLLRKKAAEELKKEQERKAAERRRIIEERCGKPKNVDDASEAELQTICSAYWNRVYALEGDKFDLERQIRLKEFEIADLNSQVNDLRGKFMKPTLKKVSKYENKFAKLQKKAAEFNFRNQLKQVKKKEFTLEEEDKEPKKSEKAEWQTKK
;
A
#
# COMPACT_ATOMS: atom_id res chain seq x y z
N MET A 1 -20.65 45.22 -62.39
CA MET A 1 -19.47 44.38 -62.65
C MET A 1 -18.73 43.98 -61.37
N ALA A 2 -18.56 44.87 -60.36
CA ALA A 2 -17.86 44.53 -59.12
C ALA A 2 -18.66 43.64 -58.12
N ASP A 3 -19.99 43.74 -58.10
CA ASP A 3 -20.84 42.97 -57.16
C ASP A 3 -21.01 41.50 -57.55
N ASP A 4 -21.05 41.19 -58.85
CA ASP A 4 -21.12 39.80 -59.34
C ASP A 4 -19.83 39.02 -59.05
N GLU A 5 -18.68 39.69 -59.07
CA GLU A 5 -17.39 39.07 -58.77
C GLU A 5 -17.24 38.81 -57.26
N ARG A 6 -17.72 39.73 -56.41
CA ARG A 6 -17.79 39.51 -54.95
C ARG A 6 -18.69 38.35 -54.58
N LYS A 7 -19.86 38.24 -55.22
CA LYS A 7 -20.81 37.15 -54.98
C LYS A 7 -20.24 35.78 -55.37
N ARG A 8 -19.52 35.70 -56.50
CA ARG A 8 -18.80 34.47 -56.92
C ARG A 8 -17.70 34.09 -55.93
N LEU A 9 -16.93 35.06 -55.44
CA LEU A 9 -15.88 34.83 -54.44
C LEU A 9 -16.44 34.40 -53.08
N GLU A 10 -17.59 34.93 -52.66
CA GLU A 10 -18.28 34.50 -51.44
C GLU A 10 -18.87 33.08 -51.57
N ASP A 11 -19.47 32.75 -52.71
CA ASP A 11 -19.99 31.40 -52.99
C ASP A 11 -18.85 30.37 -53.06
N GLU A 12 -17.70 30.73 -53.62
CA GLU A 12 -16.52 29.86 -53.65
C GLU A 12 -15.93 29.65 -52.24
N LYS A 13 -15.87 30.70 -51.41
CA LYS A 13 -15.46 30.59 -50.00
C LYS A 13 -16.43 29.72 -49.20
N LYS A 14 -17.73 29.87 -49.41
CA LYS A 14 -18.78 29.08 -48.75
C LYS A 14 -18.70 27.60 -49.14
N ARG A 15 -18.41 27.31 -50.41
CA ARG A 15 -18.15 25.93 -50.90
C ARG A 15 -16.89 25.33 -50.29
N LYS A 16 -15.78 26.08 -50.25
CA LYS A 16 -14.53 25.63 -49.58
C LYS A 16 -14.74 25.39 -48.09
N GLN A 17 -15.49 26.26 -47.41
CA GLN A 17 -15.77 26.11 -45.99
C GLN A 17 -16.66 24.88 -45.70
N ALA A 18 -17.72 24.68 -46.49
CA ALA A 18 -18.55 23.48 -46.41
C ALA A 18 -17.78 22.18 -46.67
N GLU A 19 -16.82 22.19 -47.60
CA GLU A 19 -15.95 21.04 -47.86
C GLU A 19 -15.01 20.76 -46.69
N THR A 20 -14.43 21.81 -46.08
CA THR A 20 -13.59 21.64 -44.88
C THR A 20 -14.37 21.14 -43.67
N ASP A 21 -15.60 21.61 -43.47
CA ASP A 21 -16.45 21.18 -42.36
C ASP A 21 -16.95 19.75 -42.56
N ARG A 22 -17.23 19.33 -43.81
CA ARG A 22 -17.52 17.92 -44.13
C ARG A 22 -16.33 17.01 -43.84
N LYS A 23 -15.11 17.40 -44.25
CA LYS A 23 -13.88 16.64 -43.94
C LYS A 23 -13.62 16.57 -42.42
N ARG A 24 -13.88 17.65 -41.68
CA ARG A 24 -13.77 17.68 -40.21
C ARG A 24 -14.79 16.77 -39.53
N ALA A 25 -16.04 16.79 -40.01
CA ALA A 25 -17.10 15.92 -39.49
C ALA A 25 -16.80 14.44 -39.74
N GLU A 26 -16.28 14.10 -40.91
CA GLU A 26 -15.87 12.74 -41.27
C GLU A 26 -14.71 12.24 -40.40
N VAL A 27 -13.68 13.07 -40.18
CA VAL A 27 -12.57 12.73 -39.27
C VAL A 27 -13.07 12.55 -37.83
N ARG A 28 -14.02 13.38 -37.38
CA ARG A 28 -14.62 13.26 -36.05
C ARG A 28 -15.45 11.99 -35.92
N ALA A 29 -16.24 11.64 -36.94
CA ALA A 29 -17.00 10.39 -36.98
C ALA A 29 -16.08 9.16 -36.97
N ARG A 30 -15.00 9.18 -37.76
CA ARG A 30 -14.00 8.10 -37.80
C ARG A 30 -13.27 7.95 -36.46
N LEU A 31 -12.95 9.05 -35.78
CA LEU A 31 -12.36 9.03 -34.43
C LEU A 31 -13.36 8.49 -33.38
N GLU A 32 -14.63 8.85 -33.49
CA GLU A 32 -15.68 8.37 -32.59
C GLU A 32 -15.94 6.87 -32.78
N GLU A 33 -15.98 6.38 -34.02
CA GLU A 33 -16.16 4.97 -34.35
C GLU A 33 -14.97 4.12 -33.90
N ALA A 34 -13.74 4.61 -34.11
CA ALA A 34 -12.53 3.98 -33.57
C ALA A 34 -12.52 3.95 -32.03
N SER A 35 -13.15 4.94 -31.37
CA SER A 35 -13.30 4.96 -29.91
C SER A 35 -14.38 3.98 -29.42
N LYS A 36 -15.47 3.80 -30.17
CA LYS A 36 -16.55 2.83 -29.87
C LYS A 36 -16.07 1.39 -30.04
N ALA A 37 -15.29 1.10 -31.09
CA ALA A 37 -14.66 -0.20 -31.30
C ALA A 37 -13.68 -0.58 -30.18
N LYS A 38 -12.98 0.40 -29.58
CA LYS A 38 -12.13 0.18 -28.39
C LYS A 38 -12.93 -0.03 -27.10
N LYS A 39 -14.16 0.50 -26.99
CA LYS A 39 -15.06 0.30 -25.84
C LYS A 39 -15.77 -1.06 -25.86
N ALA A 40 -15.89 -1.70 -27.03
CA ALA A 40 -16.58 -2.98 -27.19
C ALA A 40 -15.78 -4.19 -26.65
N LYS A 41 -14.46 -4.08 -26.45
CA LYS A 41 -13.65 -5.10 -25.74
C LYS A 41 -13.77 -4.93 -24.22
N LYS A 42 -15.01 -5.03 -23.72
CA LYS A 42 -15.39 -5.01 -22.30
C LYS A 42 -15.00 -6.35 -21.66
N GLY A 43 -13.70 -6.64 -21.57
CA GLY A 43 -13.20 -7.86 -20.95
C GLY A 43 -13.66 -7.97 -19.50
N PHE A 44 -14.33 -9.08 -19.16
CA PHE A 44 -14.70 -9.73 -17.87
C PHE A 44 -14.92 -8.91 -16.57
N MET A 45 -14.34 -7.73 -16.40
CA MET A 45 -14.33 -6.90 -15.19
C MET A 45 -14.32 -5.42 -15.55
N THR A 46 -15.16 -4.62 -14.89
CA THR A 46 -15.04 -3.16 -14.99
C THR A 46 -13.71 -2.68 -14.41
N PRO A 47 -13.06 -1.65 -14.98
CA PRO A 47 -11.80 -1.10 -14.46
C PRO A 47 -11.87 -0.74 -12.97
N ASP A 48 -13.01 -0.24 -12.50
CA ASP A 48 -13.24 0.09 -11.08
C ASP A 48 -13.26 -1.15 -10.20
N ARG A 49 -13.92 -2.24 -10.63
CA ARG A 49 -13.92 -3.52 -9.91
C ARG A 49 -12.51 -4.10 -9.85
N LYS A 50 -11.71 -3.98 -10.93
CA LYS A 50 -10.31 -4.43 -10.97
C LYS A 50 -9.42 -3.62 -10.01
N LYS A 51 -9.65 -2.31 -9.92
CA LYS A 51 -8.95 -1.43 -8.97
C LYS A 51 -9.32 -1.77 -7.52
N LYS A 52 -10.61 -1.96 -7.22
CA LYS A 52 -11.09 -2.37 -5.89
C LYS A 52 -10.50 -3.72 -5.48
N LEU A 53 -10.47 -4.70 -6.38
CA LEU A 53 -9.90 -6.03 -6.10
C LEU A 53 -8.39 -5.96 -5.81
N ARG A 54 -7.62 -5.20 -6.59
CA ARG A 54 -6.19 -4.98 -6.31
C ARG A 54 -5.95 -4.31 -4.96
N LEU A 55 -6.82 -3.40 -4.55
CA LEU A 55 -6.74 -2.77 -3.23
C LEU A 55 -6.99 -3.79 -2.12
N LEU A 56 -8.05 -4.60 -2.25
CA LEU A 56 -8.37 -5.66 -1.29
C LEU A 56 -7.25 -6.69 -1.18
N LEU A 57 -6.66 -7.11 -2.31
CA LEU A 57 -5.51 -8.03 -2.33
C LEU A 57 -4.31 -7.47 -1.57
N ARG A 58 -3.96 -6.19 -1.77
CA ARG A 58 -2.86 -5.57 -1.02
C ARG A 58 -3.16 -5.39 0.46
N LYS A 59 -4.41 -5.06 0.81
CA LYS A 59 -4.84 -4.97 2.21
C LYS A 59 -4.71 -6.34 2.89
N LYS A 60 -5.23 -7.39 2.26
CA LYS A 60 -5.11 -8.76 2.76
C LYS A 60 -3.64 -9.21 2.86
N ALA A 61 -2.82 -8.90 1.86
CA ALA A 61 -1.39 -9.23 1.90
C ALA A 61 -0.65 -8.52 3.04
N ALA A 62 -0.99 -7.25 3.30
CA ALA A 62 -0.40 -6.50 4.42
C ALA A 62 -0.86 -7.04 5.78
N GLU A 63 -2.13 -7.43 5.90
CA GLU A 63 -2.69 -8.04 7.10
C GLU A 63 -2.05 -9.40 7.39
N GLU A 64 -1.97 -10.29 6.39
CA GLU A 64 -1.31 -11.59 6.52
C GLU A 64 0.18 -11.45 6.85
N LEU A 65 0.88 -10.48 6.25
CA LEU A 65 2.28 -10.18 6.58
C LEU A 65 2.43 -9.79 8.05
N LYS A 66 1.53 -8.96 8.58
CA LYS A 66 1.54 -8.56 10.00
C LYS A 66 1.25 -9.76 10.91
N LYS A 67 0.27 -10.58 10.56
CA LYS A 67 -0.09 -11.80 11.30
C LYS A 67 1.05 -12.81 11.33
N GLU A 68 1.77 -12.96 10.22
CA GLU A 68 2.96 -13.82 10.15
C GLU A 68 4.10 -13.29 11.02
N GLN A 69 4.33 -11.97 11.04
CA GLN A 69 5.32 -11.35 11.92
C GLN A 69 4.99 -11.58 13.39
N GLU A 70 3.72 -11.43 13.78
CA GLU A 70 3.25 -11.70 15.15
C GLU A 70 3.43 -13.19 15.51
N ARG A 71 3.07 -14.11 14.61
CA ARG A 71 3.30 -15.55 14.79
C ARG A 71 4.78 -15.87 14.95
N LYS A 72 5.65 -15.31 14.11
CA LYS A 72 7.10 -15.52 14.18
C LYS A 72 7.70 -14.94 15.47
N ALA A 73 7.19 -13.79 15.93
CA ALA A 73 7.61 -13.18 17.19
C ALA A 73 7.16 -14.00 18.41
N ALA A 74 5.94 -14.53 18.39
CA ALA A 74 5.43 -15.43 19.43
C ALA A 74 6.24 -16.74 19.49
N GLU A 75 6.49 -17.36 18.33
CA GLU A 75 7.31 -18.59 18.25
C GLU A 75 8.74 -18.32 18.71
N ARG A 76 9.33 -17.16 18.34
CA ARG A 76 10.64 -16.76 18.86
C ARG A 76 10.66 -16.67 20.39
N ARG A 77 9.62 -16.11 21.01
CA ARG A 77 9.51 -16.05 22.48
C ARG A 77 9.42 -17.44 23.09
N ARG A 78 8.57 -18.31 22.52
CA ARG A 78 8.42 -19.70 22.96
C ARG A 78 9.74 -20.47 22.90
N ILE A 79 10.47 -20.38 21.79
CA ILE A 79 11.77 -21.05 21.63
C ILE A 79 12.80 -20.52 22.62
N ILE A 80 12.82 -19.21 22.90
CA ILE A 80 13.73 -18.63 23.90
C ILE A 80 13.40 -19.17 25.29
N GLU A 81 12.13 -19.23 25.66
CA GLU A 81 11.69 -19.79 26.95
C GLU A 81 12.07 -21.26 27.09
N GLU A 82 11.83 -22.06 26.05
CA GLU A 82 12.20 -23.48 26.01
C GLU A 82 13.73 -23.69 26.11
N ARG A 83 14.52 -22.91 25.37
CA ARG A 83 15.99 -23.04 25.36
C ARG A 83 16.65 -22.52 26.62
N CYS A 84 16.24 -21.35 27.11
CA CYS A 84 16.86 -20.71 28.27
C CYS A 84 16.38 -21.35 29.58
N GLY A 85 15.15 -21.87 29.61
CA GLY A 85 14.56 -22.48 30.79
C GLY A 85 14.39 -21.50 31.95
N LYS A 86 14.28 -22.06 33.17
CA LYS A 86 14.20 -21.27 34.40
C LYS A 86 15.59 -20.79 34.83
N PRO A 87 15.70 -19.59 35.42
CA PRO A 87 16.94 -19.13 36.01
C PRO A 87 17.41 -20.11 37.10
N LYS A 88 18.72 -20.33 37.20
CA LYS A 88 19.31 -21.14 38.26
C LYS A 88 19.17 -20.42 39.60
N ASN A 89 18.90 -21.16 40.68
CA ASN A 89 18.83 -20.59 42.02
C ASN A 89 20.26 -20.22 42.46
N VAL A 90 20.47 -18.94 42.75
CA VAL A 90 21.74 -18.38 43.22
C VAL A 90 21.66 -17.91 44.66
N ASP A 91 20.46 -17.72 45.20
CA ASP A 91 20.24 -17.12 46.52
C ASP A 91 20.39 -18.17 47.64
N ASP A 92 19.95 -19.41 47.38
CA ASP A 92 20.02 -20.52 48.34
C ASP A 92 21.20 -21.48 48.08
N ALA A 93 22.08 -21.15 47.13
CA ALA A 93 23.14 -22.05 46.68
C ALA A 93 24.41 -21.91 47.54
N SER A 94 25.07 -23.05 47.81
CA SER A 94 26.39 -23.08 48.45
C SER A 94 27.49 -22.56 47.51
N GLU A 95 28.65 -22.18 48.06
CA GLU A 95 29.77 -21.66 47.27
C GLU A 95 30.24 -22.65 46.18
N ALA A 96 30.30 -23.94 46.49
CA ALA A 96 30.66 -24.99 45.53
C ALA A 96 29.62 -25.14 44.40
N GLU A 97 28.33 -25.01 44.72
CA GLU A 97 27.25 -25.02 43.73
C GLU A 97 27.32 -23.78 42.82
N LEU A 98 27.59 -22.60 43.39
CA LEU A 98 27.78 -21.37 42.63
C LEU A 98 28.95 -21.47 41.64
N GLN A 99 30.10 -22.01 42.05
CA GLN A 99 31.24 -22.24 41.15
C GLN A 99 30.89 -23.20 40.00
N THR A 100 30.11 -24.24 40.29
CA THR A 100 29.63 -25.19 39.28
C THR A 100 28.67 -24.52 38.29
N ILE A 101 27.73 -23.71 38.78
CA ILE A 101 26.78 -22.94 37.95
C ILE A 101 27.53 -21.98 37.02
N CYS A 102 28.50 -21.22 37.54
CA CYS A 102 29.31 -20.30 36.75
C CYS A 102 30.07 -21.02 35.63
N SER A 103 30.72 -22.13 35.95
CA SER A 103 31.47 -22.94 34.99
C SER A 103 30.56 -23.52 33.90
N ALA A 104 29.38 -24.01 34.27
CA ALA A 104 28.38 -24.53 33.33
C ALA A 104 27.87 -23.45 32.38
N TYR A 105 27.57 -22.24 32.88
CA TYR A 105 27.15 -21.12 32.04
C TYR A 105 28.26 -20.68 31.08
N TRP A 106 29.50 -20.59 31.56
CA TRP A 106 30.64 -20.25 30.72
C TRP A 106 30.80 -21.21 29.53
N ASN A 107 30.82 -22.52 29.81
CA ASN A 107 30.94 -23.55 28.76
C ASN A 107 29.78 -23.48 27.76
N ARG A 108 28.56 -23.23 28.24
CA ARG A 108 27.38 -23.07 27.40
C ARG A 108 27.49 -21.85 26.50
N VAL A 109 27.89 -20.70 27.03
CA VAL A 109 28.07 -19.46 26.26
C VAL A 109 29.16 -19.64 25.21
N TYR A 110 30.28 -20.26 25.57
CA TYR A 110 31.38 -20.55 24.65
C TYR A 110 30.92 -21.38 23.44
N ALA A 111 30.18 -22.48 23.67
CA ALA A 111 29.63 -23.31 22.60
C ALA A 111 28.63 -22.53 21.72
N LEU A 112 27.72 -21.76 22.34
CA LEU A 112 26.72 -20.97 21.62
C LEU A 112 27.33 -19.87 20.75
N GLU A 113 28.45 -19.28 21.17
CA GLU A 113 29.14 -18.27 20.35
C GLU A 113 29.76 -18.90 19.10
N GLY A 114 30.27 -20.14 19.21
CA GLY A 114 30.71 -20.93 18.06
C GLY A 114 29.58 -21.20 17.07
N ASP A 115 28.45 -21.73 17.56
CA ASP A 115 27.26 -21.99 16.74
C ASP A 115 26.74 -20.72 16.06
N LYS A 116 26.74 -19.60 16.80
CA LYS A 116 26.33 -18.29 16.27
C LYS A 116 27.26 -17.83 15.15
N PHE A 117 28.58 -17.95 15.32
CA PHE A 117 29.53 -17.58 14.29
C PHE A 117 29.31 -18.36 12.99
N ASP A 118 29.10 -19.67 13.08
CA ASP A 118 28.85 -20.52 11.91
C ASP A 118 27.56 -20.12 11.18
N LEU A 119 26.49 -19.85 11.94
CA LEU A 119 25.22 -19.36 11.38
C LEU A 119 25.38 -18.00 10.71
N GLU A 120 26.05 -17.04 11.36
CA GLU A 120 26.31 -15.71 10.81
C GLU A 120 27.15 -15.78 9.53
N ARG A 121 28.16 -16.65 9.50
CA ARG A 121 28.99 -16.89 8.31
C ARG A 121 28.15 -17.43 7.15
N GLN A 122 27.28 -18.40 7.41
CA GLN A 122 26.38 -18.95 6.39
C GLN A 122 25.41 -17.88 5.86
N ILE A 123 24.82 -17.06 6.75
CA ILE A 123 23.95 -15.95 6.37
C ILE A 123 24.70 -14.97 5.46
N ARG A 124 25.93 -14.58 5.82
CA ARG A 124 26.74 -13.64 5.02
C ARG A 124 27.05 -14.18 3.62
N LEU A 125 27.33 -15.48 3.50
CA LEU A 125 27.52 -16.12 2.19
C LEU A 125 26.24 -16.08 1.35
N LYS A 126 25.08 -16.32 1.98
CA LYS A 126 23.78 -16.24 1.31
C LYS A 126 23.41 -14.82 0.92
N GLU A 127 23.74 -13.83 1.74
CA GLU A 127 23.57 -12.41 1.39
C GLU A 127 24.40 -12.03 0.16
N PHE A 128 25.65 -12.51 0.08
CA PHE A 128 26.51 -12.30 -1.09
C PHE A 128 25.91 -12.94 -2.35
N GLU A 129 25.46 -14.20 -2.25
CA GLU A 129 24.78 -14.92 -3.34
C GLU A 129 23.53 -14.17 -3.82
N ILE A 130 22.70 -13.67 -2.89
CA ILE A 130 21.51 -12.87 -3.22
C ILE A 130 21.90 -11.56 -3.91
N ALA A 131 22.96 -10.89 -3.46
CA ALA A 131 23.44 -9.65 -4.08
C ALA A 131 23.91 -9.88 -5.52
N ASP A 132 24.67 -10.95 -5.75
CA ASP A 132 25.15 -11.33 -7.07
C ASP A 132 23.99 -11.67 -8.02
N LEU A 133 23.07 -12.53 -7.58
CA LEU A 133 21.87 -12.88 -8.35
C LEU A 133 21.01 -11.65 -8.66
N ASN A 134 20.85 -10.73 -7.71
CA ASN A 134 20.13 -9.47 -7.95
C ASN A 134 20.84 -8.59 -8.98
N SER A 135 22.18 -8.57 -9.01
CA SER A 135 22.94 -7.85 -10.04
C SER A 135 22.70 -8.47 -11.41
N GLN A 136 22.84 -9.80 -11.53
CA GLN A 136 22.61 -10.53 -12.77
C GLN A 136 21.20 -10.30 -13.33
N VAL A 137 20.17 -10.35 -12.48
CA VAL A 137 18.77 -10.07 -12.88
C VAL A 137 18.61 -8.63 -13.37
N ASN A 138 19.29 -7.66 -12.75
CA ASN A 138 19.22 -6.27 -13.17
C ASN A 138 19.95 -6.02 -14.49
N ASP A 139 21.09 -6.67 -14.73
CA ASP A 139 21.82 -6.57 -16.00
C ASP A 139 21.01 -7.19 -17.14
N LEU A 140 20.35 -8.34 -16.92
CA LEU A 140 19.44 -8.97 -17.88
C LEU A 140 18.21 -8.13 -18.19
N ARG A 141 17.64 -7.47 -17.17
CA ARG A 141 16.47 -6.56 -17.34
C ARG A 141 16.88 -5.23 -18.01
N GLY A 142 18.17 -4.99 -18.18
CA GLY A 142 18.75 -3.74 -18.65
C GLY A 142 18.96 -2.77 -17.49
N LYS A 143 20.24 -2.52 -17.15
CA LYS A 143 20.70 -1.54 -16.14
C LYS A 143 20.05 -0.15 -16.29
N PHE A 144 19.63 0.18 -17.50
CA PHE A 144 18.91 1.40 -17.86
C PHE A 144 17.53 1.09 -18.46
N MET A 145 16.64 0.48 -17.68
CA MET A 145 15.20 0.56 -17.98
C MET A 145 14.78 2.02 -17.95
N LYS A 146 14.82 2.72 -19.10
CA LYS A 146 14.42 4.12 -19.22
C LYS A 146 12.97 4.24 -18.74
N PRO A 147 12.71 4.83 -17.56
CA PRO A 147 11.35 4.96 -17.07
C PRO A 147 10.60 5.81 -18.09
N THR A 148 9.43 5.35 -18.55
CA THR A 148 8.62 6.16 -19.46
C THR A 148 8.24 7.45 -18.74
N LEU A 149 8.83 8.58 -19.15
CA LEU A 149 8.58 9.88 -18.53
C LEU A 149 7.11 10.23 -18.70
N LYS A 150 6.34 10.12 -17.61
CA LYS A 150 4.95 10.61 -17.57
C LYS A 150 4.99 12.10 -17.22
N LYS A 151 4.23 12.91 -17.94
CA LYS A 151 4.01 14.32 -17.59
C LYS A 151 3.21 14.37 -16.29
N VAL A 152 3.90 14.56 -15.17
CA VAL A 152 3.27 14.69 -13.85
C VAL A 152 3.26 16.16 -13.47
N SER A 153 2.08 16.74 -13.26
CA SER A 153 1.95 18.08 -12.68
C SER A 153 2.42 18.05 -11.22
N LYS A 154 3.39 18.91 -10.87
CA LYS A 154 3.96 19.00 -9.51
C LYS A 154 2.91 19.34 -8.44
N TYR A 155 1.80 19.96 -8.83
CA TYR A 155 0.78 20.49 -7.91
C TYR A 155 -0.53 19.68 -7.90
N GLU A 156 -0.77 18.83 -8.89
CA GLU A 156 -2.05 18.08 -9.01
C GLU A 156 -2.30 17.14 -7.82
N ASN A 157 -1.25 16.48 -7.31
CA ASN A 157 -1.35 15.64 -6.12
C ASN A 157 -1.54 16.44 -4.82
N LYS A 158 -1.05 17.69 -4.76
CA LYS A 158 -1.28 18.58 -3.61
C LYS A 158 -2.68 19.18 -3.63
N PHE A 159 -3.17 19.55 -4.83
CA PHE A 159 -4.52 20.08 -5.02
C PHE A 159 -5.61 19.03 -4.79
N ALA A 160 -5.41 17.80 -5.26
CA ALA A 160 -6.32 16.69 -4.98
C ALA A 160 -6.42 16.33 -3.49
N LYS A 161 -5.33 16.50 -2.72
CA LYS A 161 -5.34 16.35 -1.26
C LYS A 161 -6.09 17.48 -0.56
N LEU A 162 -5.95 18.72 -1.03
CA LEU A 162 -6.70 19.87 -0.52
C LEU A 162 -8.20 19.70 -0.79
N GLN A 163 -8.58 19.30 -2.00
CA GLN A 163 -9.98 19.08 -2.37
C GLN A 163 -10.63 17.93 -1.59
N LYS A 164 -9.92 16.83 -1.34
CA LYS A 164 -10.44 15.72 -0.52
C LYS A 164 -10.66 16.14 0.93
N LYS A 165 -9.71 16.84 1.55
CA LYS A 165 -9.88 17.38 2.91
C LYS A 165 -11.02 18.40 2.99
N ALA A 166 -11.15 19.28 1.99
CA ALA A 166 -12.23 20.25 1.93
C ALA A 166 -13.60 19.58 1.69
N ALA A 167 -13.66 18.53 0.86
CA ALA A 167 -14.89 17.77 0.61
C ALA A 167 -15.30 16.93 1.84
N GLU A 168 -14.37 16.24 2.51
CA GLU A 168 -14.64 15.53 3.78
C GLU A 168 -15.09 16.49 4.89
N PHE A 169 -14.45 17.66 5.00
CA PHE A 169 -14.82 18.69 5.97
C PHE A 169 -16.22 19.26 5.69
N ASN A 170 -16.52 19.61 4.43
CA ASN A 170 -17.84 20.13 4.05
C ASN A 170 -18.96 19.07 4.21
N PHE A 171 -18.71 17.81 3.82
CA PHE A 171 -19.73 16.76 3.90
C PHE A 171 -20.04 16.39 5.36
N ARG A 172 -19.03 16.35 6.24
CA ARG A 172 -19.22 16.05 7.67
C ARG A 172 -19.87 17.20 8.44
N ASN A 173 -19.57 18.46 8.10
CA ASN A 173 -20.18 19.62 8.76
C ASN A 173 -21.60 19.94 8.27
N GLN A 174 -21.97 19.62 7.02
CA GLN A 174 -23.33 19.87 6.51
C GLN A 174 -24.34 18.77 6.84
N LEU A 175 -23.90 17.60 7.31
CA LEU A 175 -24.82 16.55 7.76
C LEU A 175 -25.16 16.77 9.23
N LYS A 176 -26.43 17.11 9.52
CA LYS A 176 -26.98 17.01 10.88
C LYS A 176 -26.90 15.53 11.28
N GLN A 177 -25.98 15.18 12.19
CA GLN A 177 -25.99 13.85 12.80
C GLN A 177 -27.34 13.63 13.49
N VAL A 178 -28.12 12.66 13.00
CA VAL A 178 -29.39 12.28 13.61
C VAL A 178 -29.07 11.64 14.96
N LYS A 179 -29.40 12.32 16.07
CA LYS A 179 -29.17 11.85 17.45
C LYS A 179 -30.10 10.69 17.88
N LYS A 180 -30.69 9.95 16.94
CA LYS A 180 -31.47 8.74 17.24
C LYS A 180 -30.58 7.52 17.02
N LYS A 181 -30.30 6.80 18.10
CA LYS A 181 -29.42 5.61 18.16
C LYS A 181 -30.04 4.34 17.54
N GLU A 182 -31.10 4.45 16.75
CA GLU A 182 -31.81 3.27 16.20
C GLU A 182 -31.41 2.92 14.76
N PHE A 183 -30.59 3.75 14.09
CA PHE A 183 -30.21 3.52 12.68
C PHE A 183 -28.69 3.47 12.42
N THR A 184 -27.86 3.47 13.47
CA THR A 184 -26.43 3.20 13.35
C THR A 184 -26.19 1.69 13.39
N LEU A 185 -25.78 1.13 12.25
CA LEU A 185 -25.38 -0.27 12.08
C LEU A 185 -24.35 -0.64 13.16
N GLU A 186 -24.73 -1.55 14.04
CA GLU A 186 -24.07 -1.91 15.30
C GLU A 186 -22.81 -2.79 15.12
N GLU A 187 -22.12 -2.67 13.98
CA GLU A 187 -21.01 -3.57 13.61
C GLU A 187 -19.61 -2.93 13.63
N GLU A 188 -19.49 -1.63 13.97
CA GLU A 188 -18.20 -0.92 13.93
C GLU A 188 -17.81 -0.22 15.25
N ASP A 189 -18.31 -0.70 16.39
CA ASP A 189 -17.90 -0.20 17.71
C ASP A 189 -17.51 -1.35 18.66
N LYS A 190 -16.43 -2.07 18.31
CA LYS A 190 -15.64 -2.84 19.27
C LYS A 190 -14.42 -2.03 19.70
N GLU A 191 -14.65 -0.96 20.46
CA GLU A 191 -13.66 -0.48 21.42
C GLU A 191 -14.16 -0.81 22.85
N PRO A 192 -13.31 -1.38 23.72
CA PRO A 192 -13.70 -1.69 25.08
C PRO A 192 -13.95 -0.40 25.83
N LYS A 193 -15.19 -0.19 26.28
CA LYS A 193 -15.56 0.90 27.20
C LYS A 193 -14.64 0.83 28.41
N LYS A 194 -13.67 1.75 28.50
CA LYS A 194 -13.04 2.09 29.77
C LYS A 194 -14.16 2.59 30.68
N SER A 195 -14.45 1.82 31.73
CA SER A 195 -15.39 2.20 32.77
C SER A 195 -14.80 3.36 33.57
N GLU A 196 -14.91 4.58 33.06
CA GLU A 196 -14.86 5.77 33.90
C GLU A 196 -16.14 5.79 34.73
N LYS A 197 -16.00 5.47 36.01
CA LYS A 197 -17.06 5.65 37.00
C LYS A 197 -17.47 7.13 36.98
N ALA A 198 -18.77 7.39 36.93
CA ALA A 198 -19.31 8.73 36.90
C ALA A 198 -18.96 9.50 38.19
N GLU A 199 -18.61 10.78 38.05
CA GLU A 199 -18.07 11.68 39.10
C GLU A 199 -18.99 11.94 40.32
N TRP A 200 -20.21 11.40 40.35
CA TRP A 200 -21.08 11.46 41.53
C TRP A 200 -20.88 10.27 42.49
N GLN A 201 -20.14 9.24 42.09
CA GLN A 201 -19.74 8.13 42.98
C GLN A 201 -18.52 8.43 43.87
N THR A 202 -17.93 9.62 43.75
CA THR A 202 -16.82 10.07 44.60
C THR A 202 -17.16 11.40 45.28
N LYS A 203 -18.11 11.38 46.22
CA LYS A 203 -18.24 12.43 47.24
C LYS A 203 -18.53 11.79 48.60
N LYS A 204 -17.48 11.86 49.45
CA LYS A 204 -17.38 11.68 50.91
C LYS A 204 -18.03 10.44 51.54
#